data_AF-A0A923ALK5-F1
#
_entry.id   AF-A0A923ALK5-F1
#
_cell.length_a   1.000
_cell.length_b   1.000
_cell.length_c   1.000
_cell.angle_alpha   90.00
_cell.angle_beta   90.00
_cell.angle_gamma   90.00
#
_symmetry.space_group_name_H-M   'P 1'
#
loop_
_entity.id
_entity.type
_entity.pdbx_description
1 polymer ?
#
loop_
_entity_poly.entity_id
_entity_poly.type
_entity_poly.pdbx_seq_one_letter_code
_entity_poly.pdbx_strand_id
1 'polypeptide(L)'
;MPMPPRTRDPSPMTSATAPSPWPIQLRDLALDLRWSWRPEIRALFRSIDPDGRLTGGTDPWAILRLAPPARLDELEADPAFRERLRRLIAERDAYLADGGWYAETHDDAGGVEHRPLVAYFTAEVGLDEALPLYSGGLGVLSGDHLKAAGSLGVPLVGVSLLYSEGTSASSSTGRAGSVSTTRTTGSTCCRSRRSARPTAGRSASPSHCRAGR
;
A
#
# COMPACT_ATOMS: atom_id res chain seq x y z
N MET A 1 21.09 11.67 -68.88
CA MET A 1 19.98 12.24 -68.08
C MET A 1 20.33 12.09 -66.60
N PRO A 2 20.42 13.16 -65.81
CA PRO A 2 20.64 13.05 -64.37
C PRO A 2 19.32 12.69 -63.67
N MET A 3 19.37 11.74 -62.72
CA MET A 3 18.26 11.36 -61.86
C MET A 3 17.90 12.51 -60.91
N PRO A 4 16.60 12.76 -60.62
CA PRO A 4 16.23 13.78 -59.63
C PRO A 4 16.60 13.32 -58.21
N PRO A 5 16.92 14.26 -57.31
CA PRO A 5 17.22 13.93 -55.91
C PRO A 5 15.96 13.42 -55.20
N ARG A 6 16.09 12.31 -54.46
CA ARG A 6 15.02 11.79 -53.61
C ARG A 6 14.84 12.72 -52.41
N THR A 7 13.77 13.52 -52.40
CA THR A 7 13.29 14.17 -51.18
C THR A 7 12.70 13.10 -50.26
N ARG A 8 13.32 12.87 -49.10
CA ARG A 8 12.68 12.12 -48.02
C ARG A 8 11.58 13.02 -47.44
N ASP A 9 10.33 12.63 -47.60
CA ASP A 9 9.26 13.20 -46.79
C ASP A 9 9.55 12.91 -45.31
N PRO A 10 9.44 13.91 -44.41
CA PRO A 10 9.53 13.66 -42.99
C PRO A 10 8.30 12.85 -42.59
N SER A 11 8.50 11.56 -42.29
CA SER A 11 7.46 10.75 -41.64
C SER A 11 7.02 11.45 -40.35
N PRO A 12 5.71 11.46 -40.02
CA PRO A 12 5.26 12.08 -38.78
C PRO A 12 5.91 11.35 -37.61
N MET A 13 6.71 12.06 -36.81
CA MET A 13 7.19 11.58 -35.53
C MET A 13 5.95 11.37 -34.65
N THR A 14 5.57 10.10 -34.45
CA THR A 14 4.62 9.73 -33.41
C THR A 14 5.22 10.18 -32.08
N SER A 15 4.75 11.31 -31.55
CA SER A 15 5.10 11.76 -30.21
C SER A 15 4.64 10.68 -29.24
N ALA A 16 5.61 9.95 -28.67
CA ALA A 16 5.37 8.97 -27.63
C ALA A 16 4.86 9.71 -26.39
N THR A 17 3.54 9.75 -26.21
CA THR A 17 2.90 10.23 -25.00
C THR A 17 3.44 9.43 -23.83
N ALA A 18 3.98 10.12 -22.81
CA ALA A 18 4.40 9.47 -21.58
C ALA A 18 3.24 8.63 -21.02
N PRO A 19 3.49 7.42 -20.48
CA PRO A 19 2.42 6.58 -19.95
C PRO A 19 1.65 7.35 -18.87
N SER A 20 0.32 7.37 -19.01
CA SER A 20 -0.59 8.01 -18.06
C SER A 20 -0.34 7.46 -16.64
N PRO A 21 -0.30 8.30 -15.59
CA PRO A 21 0.05 7.88 -14.23
C PRO A 21 -1.04 7.03 -13.54
N TRP A 22 -2.22 6.90 -14.15
CA TRP A 22 -3.40 6.29 -13.54
C TRP A 22 -3.23 4.83 -13.05
N PRO A 23 -2.43 3.93 -13.69
CA PRO A 23 -2.32 2.55 -13.20
C PRO A 23 -1.56 2.50 -11.88
N ILE A 24 -0.58 3.39 -11.70
CA ILE A 24 0.18 3.51 -10.45
C ILE A 24 -0.74 4.05 -9.35
N GLN A 25 -1.54 5.07 -9.68
CA GLN A 25 -2.51 5.66 -8.76
C GLN A 25 -3.57 4.64 -8.29
N LEU A 26 -4.12 3.84 -9.20
CA LEU A 26 -5.04 2.78 -8.84
C LEU A 26 -4.39 1.74 -7.92
N ARG A 27 -3.17 1.34 -8.23
CA ARG A 27 -2.41 0.41 -7.39
C ARG A 27 -2.17 1.01 -6.00
N ASP A 28 -1.83 2.29 -5.91
CA ASP A 28 -1.61 2.97 -4.63
C ASP A 28 -2.87 3.02 -3.77
N LEU A 29 -4.05 3.25 -4.36
CA LEU A 29 -5.33 3.16 -3.65
C LEU A 29 -5.71 1.72 -3.28
N ALA A 30 -5.42 0.74 -4.15
CA ALA A 30 -5.72 -0.67 -3.87
C ALA A 30 -4.90 -1.21 -2.68
N LEU A 31 -3.66 -0.74 -2.54
CA LEU A 31 -2.76 -1.12 -1.45
C LEU A 31 -2.92 -0.27 -0.19
N ASP A 32 -3.76 0.77 -0.23
CA ASP A 32 -4.07 1.63 0.90
C ASP A 32 -5.28 1.09 1.67
N LEU A 33 -5.00 0.43 2.80
CA LEU A 33 -5.99 -0.24 3.65
C LEU A 33 -7.16 0.66 4.10
N ARG A 34 -7.06 1.99 3.97
CA ARG A 34 -8.18 2.91 4.22
C ARG A 34 -9.40 2.59 3.38
N TRP A 35 -9.26 1.90 2.24
CA TRP A 35 -10.42 1.39 1.50
C TRP A 35 -11.38 0.56 2.38
N SER A 36 -10.88 -0.11 3.42
CA SER A 36 -11.72 -0.91 4.31
C SER A 36 -12.64 -0.08 5.21
N TRP A 37 -12.41 1.22 5.38
CA TRP A 37 -13.32 2.12 6.11
C TRP A 37 -13.67 3.42 5.35
N ARG A 38 -13.30 3.53 4.07
CA ARG A 38 -13.65 4.64 3.18
C ARG A 38 -14.57 4.16 2.05
N PRO A 39 -15.89 4.40 2.14
CA PRO A 39 -16.85 3.88 1.17
C PRO A 39 -16.62 4.44 -0.25
N GLU A 40 -16.03 5.63 -0.39
CA GLU A 40 -15.74 6.25 -1.69
C GLU A 40 -14.66 5.49 -2.45
N ILE A 41 -13.64 4.99 -1.75
CA ILE A 41 -12.59 4.17 -2.37
C ILE A 41 -13.19 2.82 -2.79
N ARG A 42 -14.02 2.18 -1.95
CA ARG A 42 -14.73 0.95 -2.34
C ARG A 42 -15.64 1.17 -3.55
N ALA A 43 -16.35 2.29 -3.60
CA ALA A 43 -17.21 2.62 -4.73
C ALA A 43 -16.42 2.80 -6.04
N LEU A 44 -15.20 3.36 -5.98
CA LEU A 44 -14.31 3.43 -7.13
C LEU A 44 -13.99 2.03 -7.66
N PHE A 45 -13.54 1.10 -6.81
CA PHE A 45 -13.22 -0.26 -7.23
C PHE A 45 -14.45 -1.06 -7.66
N ARG A 46 -15.61 -0.83 -7.03
CA ARG A 46 -16.88 -1.42 -7.48
C ARG A 46 -17.26 -0.95 -8.89
N SER A 47 -16.86 0.24 -9.32
CA SER A 47 -17.11 0.65 -10.72
C SER A 47 -16.28 -0.14 -11.75
N ILE A 48 -15.20 -0.81 -11.32
CA ILE A 48 -14.41 -1.73 -12.15
C ILE A 48 -15.18 -3.03 -12.37
N ASP A 49 -15.80 -3.56 -11.30
CA ASP A 49 -16.65 -4.76 -11.32
C ASP A 49 -18.04 -4.47 -10.73
N PRO A 50 -18.91 -3.78 -11.48
CA PRO A 50 -20.21 -3.33 -10.97
C PRO A 50 -21.15 -4.49 -10.65
N ASP A 51 -21.00 -5.61 -11.35
CA ASP A 51 -21.83 -6.81 -11.20
C ASP A 51 -21.26 -7.79 -10.15
N GLY A 52 -20.11 -7.49 -9.54
CA GLY A 52 -19.47 -8.34 -8.53
C GLY A 52 -19.10 -9.74 -9.05
N ARG A 53 -18.72 -9.84 -10.34
CA ARG A 53 -18.44 -11.13 -11.00
C ARG A 53 -17.04 -11.64 -10.73
N LEU A 54 -16.11 -10.77 -10.34
CA LEU A 54 -14.74 -11.16 -10.04
C LEU A 54 -14.69 -11.92 -8.71
N THR A 55 -13.94 -13.02 -8.68
CA THR A 55 -13.79 -13.86 -7.48
C THR A 55 -13.07 -13.16 -6.33
N GLY A 56 -12.56 -11.94 -6.53
CA GLY A 56 -11.92 -11.11 -5.51
C GLY A 56 -12.88 -10.46 -4.52
N GLY A 57 -14.19 -10.53 -4.76
CA GLY A 57 -15.19 -9.94 -3.87
C GLY A 57 -15.00 -8.43 -3.73
N THR A 58 -14.84 -7.95 -2.49
CA THR A 58 -14.68 -6.52 -2.18
C THR A 58 -13.23 -6.05 -2.07
N ASP A 59 -12.23 -6.94 -2.24
CA ASP A 59 -10.81 -6.60 -2.18
C ASP A 59 -10.38 -5.79 -3.42
N PRO A 60 -10.01 -4.50 -3.27
CA PRO A 60 -9.52 -3.68 -4.36
C PRO A 60 -8.32 -4.25 -5.12
N TRP A 61 -7.41 -4.94 -4.42
CA TRP A 61 -6.23 -5.51 -5.05
C TRP A 61 -6.57 -6.72 -5.90
N ALA A 62 -7.45 -7.61 -5.42
CA ALA A 62 -7.97 -8.71 -6.21
C ALA A 62 -8.78 -8.22 -7.42
N ILE A 63 -9.65 -7.22 -7.25
CA ILE A 63 -10.40 -6.59 -8.35
C ILE A 63 -9.43 -6.09 -9.42
N LEU A 64 -8.40 -5.33 -9.05
CA LEU A 64 -7.44 -4.77 -10.00
C LEU A 64 -6.65 -5.85 -10.75
N ARG A 65 -6.32 -6.97 -10.10
CA ARG A 65 -5.58 -8.09 -10.71
C ARG A 65 -6.43 -8.95 -11.65
N LEU A 66 -7.74 -9.01 -11.41
CA LEU A 66 -8.67 -9.84 -12.16
C LEU A 66 -9.43 -9.06 -13.23
N ALA A 67 -9.41 -7.72 -13.16
CA ALA A 67 -10.06 -6.85 -14.13
C ALA A 67 -9.53 -7.12 -15.56
N PRO A 68 -10.43 -7.35 -16.55
CA PRO A 68 -10.01 -7.48 -17.94
C PRO A 68 -9.34 -6.20 -18.45
N PRO A 69 -8.27 -6.28 -19.26
CA PRO A 69 -7.60 -5.10 -19.81
C PRO A 69 -8.55 -4.15 -20.54
N ALA A 70 -9.48 -4.69 -21.35
CA ALA A 70 -10.48 -3.90 -22.05
C ALA A 70 -11.36 -3.06 -21.10
N ARG A 71 -11.68 -3.59 -19.90
CA ARG A 71 -12.46 -2.84 -18.90
C ARG A 71 -11.64 -1.68 -18.32
N LEU A 72 -10.35 -1.88 -18.14
CA LEU A 72 -9.44 -0.84 -17.68
C LEU A 72 -9.28 0.26 -18.74
N ASP A 73 -9.18 -0.11 -20.02
CA ASP A 73 -9.11 0.84 -21.14
C ASP A 73 -10.39 1.70 -21.25
N GLU A 74 -11.57 1.09 -21.07
CA GLU A 74 -12.86 1.80 -21.02
C GLU A 74 -12.89 2.85 -19.89
N LEU A 75 -12.40 2.49 -18.70
CA LEU A 75 -12.39 3.38 -17.53
C LEU A 75 -11.32 4.47 -17.64
N GLU A 76 -10.20 4.19 -18.31
CA GLU A 76 -9.22 5.23 -18.64
C GLU A 76 -9.83 6.29 -19.59
N ALA A 77 -10.64 5.87 -20.55
CA ALA A 77 -11.34 6.79 -21.45
C ALA A 77 -12.41 7.63 -20.71
N ASP A 78 -13.05 7.10 -19.66
CA ASP A 78 -14.09 7.79 -18.89
C ASP A 78 -13.54 8.99 -18.09
N PRO A 79 -13.92 10.24 -18.44
CA PRO A 79 -13.51 11.43 -17.68
C PRO A 79 -14.02 11.43 -16.24
N ALA A 80 -15.21 10.88 -15.99
CA ALA A 80 -15.81 10.87 -14.66
C ALA A 80 -15.07 9.90 -13.72
N PHE A 81 -14.64 8.74 -14.23
CA PHE A 81 -13.78 7.82 -13.49
C PHE A 81 -12.43 8.46 -13.14
N ARG A 82 -11.77 9.09 -14.12
CA ARG A 82 -10.49 9.79 -13.90
C ARG A 82 -10.60 10.92 -12.89
N GLU A 83 -11.70 11.68 -12.90
CA GLU A 83 -11.97 12.71 -11.90
C GLU A 83 -12.08 12.12 -10.49
N ARG A 84 -12.88 11.05 -10.33
CA ARG A 84 -13.01 10.36 -9.04
C ARG A 84 -11.68 9.82 -8.53
N LEU A 85 -10.89 9.18 -9.41
CA LEU A 85 -9.57 8.66 -9.08
C LEU A 85 -8.64 9.78 -8.60
N ARG A 86 -8.53 10.86 -9.37
CA ARG A 86 -7.64 11.99 -9.03
C ARG A 86 -8.02 12.65 -7.72
N ARG A 87 -9.31 12.85 -7.46
CA ARG A 87 -9.80 13.38 -6.19
C ARG A 87 -9.41 12.47 -5.02
N LEU A 88 -9.61 11.16 -5.14
CA LEU A 88 -9.28 10.21 -4.07
C LEU A 88 -7.77 10.11 -3.83
N ILE A 89 -6.95 10.25 -4.87
CA ILE A 89 -5.49 10.36 -4.73
C ILE A 89 -5.10 11.64 -4.00
N ALA A 90 -5.69 12.78 -4.37
CA ALA A 90 -5.40 14.05 -3.69
C ALA A 90 -5.81 13.99 -2.21
N GLU A 91 -6.98 13.42 -1.89
CA GLU A 91 -7.41 13.19 -0.51
C GLU A 91 -6.46 12.25 0.26
N ARG A 92 -5.96 11.21 -0.41
CA ARG A 92 -4.94 10.32 0.15
C ARG A 92 -3.65 11.06 0.47
N ASP A 93 -3.13 11.81 -0.49
CA ASP A 93 -1.83 12.46 -0.35
C ASP A 93 -1.91 13.56 0.70
N ALA A 94 -3.03 14.30 0.75
CA ALA A 94 -3.31 15.26 1.83
C ALA A 94 -3.33 14.58 3.20
N TYR A 95 -4.04 13.45 3.34
CA TYR A 95 -4.08 12.69 4.59
C TYR A 95 -2.71 12.14 5.01
N LEU A 96 -1.89 11.68 4.08
CA LEU A 96 -0.55 11.17 4.39
C LEU A 96 0.46 12.28 4.72
N ALA A 97 0.21 13.49 4.24
CA ALA A 97 0.98 14.68 4.59
C ALA A 97 0.50 15.32 5.90
N ASP A 98 -0.76 15.10 6.28
CA ASP A 98 -1.33 15.56 7.53
C ASP A 98 -0.74 14.78 8.71
N GLY A 99 -0.13 15.50 9.65
CA GLY A 99 0.38 14.92 10.89
C GLY A 99 -0.75 14.51 11.84
N GLY A 100 -1.98 14.95 11.57
CA GLY A 100 -3.18 14.67 12.36
C GLY A 100 -3.16 15.31 13.75
N TRP A 101 -4.20 15.03 14.51
CA TRP A 101 -4.42 15.57 15.86
C TRP A 101 -3.23 15.35 16.81
N TYR A 102 -2.54 14.19 16.72
CA TYR A 102 -1.39 13.89 17.56
C TYR A 102 -0.23 14.86 17.31
N ALA A 103 0.00 15.23 16.03
CA ALA A 103 1.04 16.20 15.69
C ALA A 103 0.72 17.60 16.23
N GLU A 104 -0.53 18.02 16.11
CA GLU A 104 -1.01 19.33 16.59
C GLU A 104 -0.91 19.45 18.11
N THR A 105 -1.21 18.37 18.83
CA THR A 105 -1.30 18.38 20.31
C THR A 105 0.05 18.11 20.99
N HIS A 106 0.99 17.46 20.30
CA HIS A 106 2.28 17.05 20.86
C HIS A 106 3.49 17.61 20.10
N ASP A 107 3.35 18.82 19.54
CA ASP A 107 4.43 19.50 18.82
C ASP A 107 5.57 20.00 19.74
N ASP A 108 5.31 20.06 21.06
CA ASP A 108 6.25 20.51 22.10
C ASP A 108 7.47 19.59 22.29
N ALA A 109 7.51 18.41 21.66
CA ALA A 109 8.57 17.42 21.83
C ALA A 109 9.87 17.71 21.04
N GLY A 110 10.03 18.88 20.41
CA GLY A 110 11.25 19.23 19.67
C GLY A 110 11.27 18.75 18.21
N GLY A 111 10.11 18.60 17.59
CA GLY A 111 9.96 18.18 16.20
C GLY A 111 9.70 16.68 16.02
N VAL A 112 9.44 16.27 14.78
CA VAL A 112 9.02 14.89 14.42
C VAL A 112 10.03 13.82 14.86
N GLU A 113 11.32 14.17 14.93
CA GLU A 113 12.42 13.23 15.23
C GLU A 113 12.46 12.76 16.69
N HIS A 114 11.78 13.46 17.59
CA HIS A 114 11.73 13.13 19.02
C HIS A 114 10.41 12.46 19.43
N ARG A 115 9.51 12.20 18.49
CA ARG A 115 8.24 11.52 18.76
C ARG A 115 8.49 10.02 18.97
N PRO A 116 8.04 9.42 20.08
CA PRO A 116 8.24 7.99 20.31
C PRO A 116 7.43 7.17 19.30
N LEU A 117 8.10 6.25 18.60
CA LEU A 117 7.43 5.29 17.71
C LEU A 117 6.95 4.08 18.53
N VAL A 118 5.64 3.84 18.56
CA VAL A 118 5.03 2.75 19.33
C VAL A 118 4.85 1.51 18.44
N ALA A 119 5.42 0.37 18.86
CA ALA A 119 5.16 -0.91 18.20
C ALA A 119 4.01 -1.64 18.92
N TYR A 120 2.90 -1.87 18.21
CA TYR A 120 1.71 -2.56 18.71
C TYR A 120 1.70 -4.00 18.23
N PHE A 121 2.05 -4.93 19.11
CA PHE A 121 2.07 -6.36 18.82
C PHE A 121 0.72 -7.01 19.11
N THR A 122 0.18 -7.72 18.12
CA THR A 122 -1.03 -8.52 18.30
C THR A 122 -0.98 -9.77 17.43
N ALA A 123 -1.54 -10.86 17.95
CA ALA A 123 -1.60 -12.13 17.22
C ALA A 123 -2.62 -12.10 16.06
N GLU A 124 -3.60 -11.18 16.11
CA GLU A 124 -4.69 -11.08 15.13
C GLU A 124 -5.04 -9.61 14.86
N VAL A 125 -5.43 -9.30 13.62
CA VAL A 125 -5.91 -7.96 13.24
C VAL A 125 -7.09 -8.07 12.28
N GLY A 126 -8.26 -7.61 12.70
CA GLY A 126 -9.48 -7.54 11.89
C GLY A 126 -9.65 -6.17 11.26
N LEU A 127 -9.01 -5.93 10.11
CA LEU A 127 -9.18 -4.68 9.37
C LEU A 127 -10.41 -4.70 8.48
N ASP A 128 -10.60 -5.80 7.75
CA ASP A 128 -11.69 -6.04 6.83
C ASP A 128 -11.98 -7.53 6.70
N GLU A 129 -13.22 -7.90 6.36
CA GLU A 129 -13.60 -9.29 6.08
C GLU A 129 -12.82 -9.88 4.90
N ALA A 130 -12.40 -9.05 3.94
CA ALA A 130 -11.56 -9.51 2.82
C ALA A 130 -10.11 -9.81 3.24
N LEU A 131 -9.72 -9.52 4.48
CA LEU A 131 -8.40 -9.79 5.04
C LEU A 131 -8.51 -10.81 6.19
N PRO A 132 -8.39 -12.12 5.92
CA PRO A 132 -8.60 -13.17 6.92
C PRO A 132 -7.41 -13.29 7.88
N LEU A 133 -7.20 -12.26 8.70
CA LEU A 133 -6.11 -12.13 9.68
C LEU A 133 -6.59 -12.22 11.14
N TYR A 134 -7.83 -12.67 11.35
CA TYR A 134 -8.42 -12.81 12.69
C TYR A 134 -9.48 -13.92 12.75
N SER A 135 -9.74 -14.42 13.96
CA SER A 135 -10.74 -15.47 14.22
C SER A 135 -11.76 -15.09 15.29
N GLY A 136 -11.60 -13.94 15.96
CA GLY A 136 -12.52 -13.51 17.03
C GLY A 136 -12.48 -12.01 17.35
N GLY A 137 -13.17 -11.62 18.43
CA GLY A 137 -13.35 -10.21 18.81
C GLY A 137 -12.06 -9.45 19.13
N LEU A 138 -11.00 -10.15 19.53
CA LEU A 138 -9.69 -9.54 19.77
C LEU A 138 -9.09 -8.94 18.49
N GLY A 139 -9.25 -9.61 17.36
CA GLY A 139 -8.79 -9.11 16.07
C GLY A 139 -9.56 -7.86 15.67
N VAL A 140 -10.89 -7.87 15.79
CA VAL A 140 -11.74 -6.71 15.50
C VAL A 140 -11.31 -5.49 16.33
N LEU A 141 -11.17 -5.68 17.65
CA LEU A 141 -10.71 -4.60 18.54
C LEU A 141 -9.31 -4.08 18.15
N SER A 142 -8.39 -4.99 17.83
CA SER A 142 -7.03 -4.61 17.39
C SER A 142 -7.09 -3.81 16.09
N GLY A 143 -7.95 -4.20 15.14
CA GLY A 143 -8.15 -3.50 13.89
C GLY A 143 -8.73 -2.10 14.09
N ASP A 144 -9.77 -1.96 14.92
CA ASP A 144 -10.36 -0.66 15.24
C ASP A 144 -9.37 0.26 15.96
N HIS A 145 -8.53 -0.31 16.82
CA HIS A 145 -7.46 0.45 17.48
C HIS A 145 -6.43 0.99 16.47
N LEU A 146 -6.01 0.19 15.49
CA LEU A 146 -5.11 0.65 14.42
C LEU A 146 -5.76 1.72 13.53
N LYS A 147 -7.05 1.58 13.22
CA LYS A 147 -7.81 2.59 12.46
C LYS A 147 -7.90 3.91 13.21
N ALA A 148 -8.18 3.86 14.51
CA ALA A 148 -8.22 5.03 15.36
C ALA A 148 -6.85 5.71 15.47
N ALA A 149 -5.79 4.93 15.71
CA ALA A 149 -4.42 5.44 15.77
C ALA A 149 -4.02 6.15 14.47
N GLY A 150 -4.38 5.60 13.31
CA GLY A 150 -4.14 6.23 12.01
C GLY A 150 -4.93 7.51 11.82
N SER A 151 -6.21 7.52 12.19
CA SER A 151 -7.06 8.71 12.07
C SER A 151 -6.57 9.85 12.95
N LEU A 152 -5.94 9.54 14.08
CA LEU A 152 -5.38 10.52 15.01
C LEU A 152 -3.93 10.91 14.68
N GLY A 153 -3.28 10.27 13.71
CA GLY A 153 -1.87 10.52 13.38
C GLY A 153 -0.89 10.03 14.44
N VAL A 154 -1.30 9.08 15.30
CA VAL A 154 -0.42 8.52 16.34
C VAL A 154 0.73 7.76 15.68
N PRO A 155 2.00 7.99 16.06
CA PRO A 155 3.16 7.28 15.53
C PRO A 155 3.19 5.83 16.03
N LEU A 156 2.35 4.99 15.43
CA LEU A 156 2.13 3.60 15.81
C LEU A 156 2.38 2.68 14.62
N VAL A 157 3.00 1.53 14.88
CA VAL A 157 3.25 0.46 13.92
C VAL A 157 2.61 -0.82 14.44
N GLY A 158 1.63 -1.34 13.70
CA GLY A 158 1.04 -2.65 13.98
C GLY A 158 1.96 -3.77 13.51
N VAL A 159 2.20 -4.74 14.39
CA VAL A 159 2.99 -5.95 14.10
C VAL A 159 2.13 -7.17 14.40
N SER A 160 1.89 -7.98 13.37
CA SER A 160 1.10 -9.19 13.50
C SER A 160 1.63 -10.34 12.65
N LEU A 161 1.06 -11.53 12.85
CA LEU A 161 1.40 -12.75 12.13
C LEU A 161 0.54 -12.86 10.87
N LEU A 162 1.19 -13.05 9.72
CA LEU A 162 0.51 -13.49 8.51
C LEU A 162 0.41 -15.01 8.54
N TYR A 163 -0.76 -15.51 8.88
CA TYR A 163 -1.06 -16.94 8.78
C TYR A 163 -1.22 -17.31 7.31
N SER A 164 -0.49 -18.33 6.85
CA SER A 164 -0.58 -18.85 5.47
C SER A 164 -1.81 -19.73 5.24
N GLU A 165 -2.43 -20.18 6.33
CA GLU A 165 -3.66 -20.98 6.33
C GLU A 165 -4.68 -20.18 7.16
N GLY A 166 -5.81 -19.81 6.55
CA GLY A 166 -6.93 -19.27 7.31
C GLY A 166 -7.38 -20.33 8.31
N THR A 167 -7.63 -19.94 9.56
CA THR A 167 -8.18 -20.84 10.59
C THR A 167 -9.54 -21.37 10.12
N SER A 168 -9.52 -22.52 9.44
CA SER A 168 -10.67 -23.41 9.35
C SER A 168 -10.61 -24.31 10.59
N ALA A 169 -11.77 -24.58 11.20
CA ALA A 169 -11.89 -25.35 12.43
C ALA A 169 -10.96 -26.58 12.51
N SER A 170 -10.26 -26.71 13.64
CA SER A 170 -9.57 -27.91 14.12
C SER A 170 -8.70 -28.68 13.11
N SER A 171 -7.44 -28.27 12.90
CA SER A 171 -6.31 -29.21 12.86
C SER A 171 -4.97 -28.49 12.95
N SER A 172 -4.12 -28.99 13.83
CA SER A 172 -2.77 -28.49 14.12
C SER A 172 -1.79 -28.92 13.03
N THR A 173 -1.26 -27.97 12.26
CA THR A 173 0.07 -28.10 11.62
C THR A 173 0.68 -26.72 11.46
N GLY A 174 1.58 -26.37 12.39
CA GLY A 174 2.30 -25.11 12.37
C GLY A 174 3.36 -25.09 11.27
N ARG A 175 3.38 -24.03 10.46
CA ARG A 175 4.56 -23.65 9.68
C ARG A 175 4.62 -22.13 9.48
N ALA A 176 5.85 -21.64 9.37
CA ALA A 176 6.30 -20.27 9.60
C ALA A 176 5.41 -19.15 9.05
N GLY A 177 4.87 -18.33 9.96
CA GLY A 177 4.24 -17.05 9.63
C GLY A 177 5.29 -16.00 9.25
N SER A 178 4.94 -15.12 8.30
CA SER A 178 5.71 -13.91 8.07
C SER A 178 5.18 -12.79 8.96
N VAL A 179 6.08 -11.94 9.45
CA VAL A 179 5.70 -10.74 10.20
C VAL A 179 5.19 -9.70 9.21
N SER A 180 3.93 -9.29 9.36
CA SER A 180 3.35 -8.16 8.63
C SER A 180 3.52 -6.90 9.46
N THR A 181 4.13 -5.87 8.88
CA THR A 181 4.32 -4.56 9.51
C THR A 181 3.43 -3.55 8.79
N THR A 182 2.41 -3.06 9.48
CA THR A 182 1.56 -1.97 8.98
C THR A 182 1.98 -0.69 9.69
N ARG A 183 2.61 0.22 8.95
CA ARG A 183 2.96 1.54 9.46
C ARG A 183 1.77 2.47 9.24
N THR A 184 1.31 3.10 10.31
CA THR A 184 0.07 3.89 10.27
C THR A 184 0.28 5.30 9.70
N THR A 185 1.53 5.76 9.57
CA THR A 185 1.89 7.03 8.94
C THR A 185 3.25 6.95 8.25
N GLY A 186 3.36 7.50 7.04
CA GLY A 186 4.63 7.72 6.34
C GLY A 186 5.08 6.60 5.39
N SER A 187 5.01 6.91 4.10
CA SER A 187 5.59 6.13 3.01
C SER A 187 7.10 5.95 3.20
N THR A 188 7.51 4.82 3.74
CA THR A 188 8.83 4.26 3.42
C THR A 188 8.62 2.79 3.14
N CYS A 189 8.64 2.45 1.85
CA CYS A 189 8.67 1.09 1.36
C CYS A 189 9.96 0.42 1.86
N CYS A 190 9.92 -0.17 3.06
CA CYS A 190 10.94 -1.11 3.52
C CYS A 190 10.77 -2.39 2.72
N ARG A 191 11.34 -2.41 1.50
CA ARG A 191 11.54 -3.61 0.72
C ARG A 191 12.42 -4.55 1.57
N SER A 192 11.84 -5.63 2.08
CA SER A 192 12.60 -6.66 2.77
C SER A 192 13.65 -7.22 1.81
N ARG A 193 14.90 -6.80 1.96
CA ARG A 193 16.01 -7.57 1.40
C ARG A 193 16.01 -8.88 2.16
N ARG A 194 15.75 -9.99 1.48
CA ARG A 194 16.09 -11.33 1.99
C ARG A 194 17.57 -11.27 2.39
N SER A 195 17.88 -11.37 3.68
CA SER A 195 19.26 -11.55 4.08
C SER A 195 19.69 -12.93 3.58
N ALA A 196 20.67 -12.93 2.67
CA ALA A 196 21.39 -14.15 2.35
C ALA A 196 22.14 -14.57 3.63
N ARG A 197 22.00 -15.84 4.00
CA ARG A 197 22.74 -16.45 5.13
C ARG A 197 24.23 -16.12 5.03
N PRO A 198 24.89 -15.64 6.09
CA PRO A 198 26.34 -15.61 6.12
C PRO A 198 26.84 -17.04 6.30
N THR A 199 27.55 -17.58 5.31
CA THR A 199 28.38 -18.76 5.49
C THR A 199 29.56 -18.39 6.38
N ALA A 200 29.78 -19.20 7.42
CA ALA A 200 30.88 -19.07 8.36
C ALA A 200 32.23 -19.07 7.64
N GLY A 201 33.12 -18.15 8.00
CA GLY A 201 34.50 -18.17 7.49
C GLY A 201 35.34 -16.93 7.79
N ARG A 202 36.13 -17.04 8.85
CA ARG A 202 37.40 -16.33 9.14
C ARG A 202 37.39 -14.89 9.67
N SER A 203 38.33 -14.72 10.60
CA SER A 203 38.66 -13.64 11.50
C SER A 203 39.30 -12.40 10.86
N ALA A 204 38.94 -11.21 11.33
CA ALA A 204 39.83 -10.04 11.38
C ALA A 204 39.37 -9.05 12.46
N SER A 205 40.34 -8.53 13.23
CA SER A 205 40.23 -7.66 14.42
C SER A 205 39.53 -6.29 14.21
N PRO A 206 39.07 -5.64 15.29
CA PRO A 206 38.41 -4.34 15.23
C PRO A 206 39.42 -3.18 15.34
N SER A 207 39.39 -2.24 14.40
CA SER A 207 40.00 -0.92 14.54
C SER A 207 38.94 0.17 14.65
N HIS A 208 39.14 1.02 15.66
CA HIS A 208 38.32 2.13 16.12
C HIS A 208 37.81 3.09 15.03
N CYS A 209 36.60 3.63 15.21
CA CYS A 209 36.23 4.95 14.71
C CYS A 209 35.47 5.74 15.79
N ARG A 210 35.93 6.97 15.98
CA ARG A 210 35.67 7.88 17.10
C ARG A 210 34.57 8.86 16.72
N ALA A 211 33.71 9.22 17.68
CA ALA A 211 32.71 10.27 17.55
C ALA A 211 33.37 11.66 17.41
N GLY A 212 32.84 12.46 16.48
CA GLY A 212 33.11 13.89 16.32
C GLY A 212 31.86 14.70 16.67
N ARG A 213 32.10 15.85 17.28
CA ARG A 213 31.18 16.73 18.04
C ARG A 213 30.12 17.42 17.20
#